data_AF-A0A1S4AEJ9-F1
#
_entry.id   AF-A0A1S4AEJ9-F1
#
_cell.length_a   1.000
_cell.length_b   1.000
_cell.length_c   1.000
_cell.angle_alpha   90.00
_cell.angle_beta   90.00
_cell.angle_gamma   90.00
#
_symmetry.space_group_name_H-M   'P 1'
#
loop_
_entity.id
_entity.type
_entity.pdbx_description
1 polymer ?
#
loop_
_entity_poly.entity_id
_entity_poly.type
_entity_poly.pdbx_seq_one_letter_code
_entity_poly.pdbx_strand_id
1 'polypeptide(L)'
;MVVGECTLNVVSTYAPQVGLDEEIKRRFWEGLDDIVRSIPPSERLFIGGDFNGHIGLSAGGYTEVHGGFGFGERNGGGTSLLDFAKAFNLVICELKFSEAGRASGYLQKFGVEDSD
;
A
#
# COMPACT_ATOMS: atom_id res chain seq x y z
N MET A 1 -15.71 -30.81 11.51
CA MET A 1 -15.75 -29.85 10.39
C MET A 1 -14.86 -28.68 10.77
N VAL A 2 -13.72 -28.53 10.12
CA VAL A 2 -12.93 -27.30 10.19
C VAL A 2 -13.37 -26.47 8.99
N VAL A 3 -14.02 -25.34 9.24
CA VAL A 3 -14.14 -24.29 8.23
C VAL A 3 -12.76 -23.63 8.20
N GLY A 4 -12.11 -23.61 7.04
CA GLY A 4 -10.75 -23.09 6.88
C GLY A 4 -10.62 -21.70 7.51
N GLU A 5 -9.67 -21.56 8.42
CA GLU A 5 -9.35 -20.27 9.03
C GLU A 5 -8.64 -19.41 8.00
N CYS A 6 -9.33 -18.42 7.42
CA CYS A 6 -8.67 -17.37 6.63
C CYS A 6 -8.07 -16.33 7.59
N THR A 7 -6.76 -16.40 7.83
CA THR A 7 -6.06 -15.37 8.61
C THR A 7 -5.97 -14.06 7.82
N LEU A 8 -6.36 -12.97 8.47
CA LEU A 8 -6.32 -11.60 7.94
C LEU A 8 -5.27 -10.79 8.69
N ASN A 9 -4.29 -10.25 7.96
CA ASN A 9 -3.27 -9.35 8.48
C ASN A 9 -3.62 -7.92 8.09
N VAL A 10 -3.68 -7.04 9.08
CA VAL A 10 -3.87 -5.60 8.88
C VAL A 10 -2.65 -4.87 9.42
N VAL A 11 -1.94 -4.18 8.55
CA VAL A 11 -0.77 -3.36 8.88
C VAL A 11 -1.19 -1.90 8.75
N SER A 12 -0.98 -1.10 9.79
CA SER A 12 -1.19 0.35 9.74
C SER A 12 0.16 1.06 9.82
N THR A 13 0.47 1.94 8.87
CA THR A 13 1.76 2.63 8.84
C THR A 13 1.60 4.14 8.73
N TYR A 14 2.62 4.86 9.17
CA TYR A 14 2.76 6.30 8.97
C TYR A 14 4.15 6.57 8.42
N ALA A 15 4.23 6.98 7.16
CA ALA A 15 5.51 7.21 6.52
C ALA A 15 6.13 8.55 6.96
N PRO A 16 7.48 8.62 7.00
CA PRO A 16 8.18 9.87 7.26
C PRO A 16 7.81 10.98 6.28
N GLN A 17 7.81 12.22 6.75
CA GLN A 17 7.47 13.40 5.95
C GLN A 17 8.50 13.64 4.82
N VAL A 18 8.08 14.30 3.73
CA VAL A 18 8.86 14.50 2.49
C VAL A 18 10.24 15.16 2.71
N GLY A 19 10.44 15.89 3.81
CA GLY A 19 11.72 16.54 4.17
C GLY A 19 12.59 15.82 5.21
N LEU A 20 12.21 14.62 5.66
CA LEU A 20 13.07 13.83 6.55
C LEU A 20 14.24 13.19 5.80
N ASP A 21 15.28 12.82 6.55
CA ASP A 21 16.47 12.13 6.07
C ASP A 21 16.10 10.88 5.25
N GLU A 22 16.79 10.70 4.11
CA GLU A 22 16.55 9.59 3.18
C GLU A 22 16.84 8.24 3.86
N GLU A 23 17.76 8.19 4.82
CA GLU A 23 18.02 6.99 5.63
C GLU A 23 16.79 6.59 6.47
N ILE A 24 16.04 7.56 6.99
CA ILE A 24 14.82 7.29 7.77
C ILE A 24 13.72 6.76 6.86
N LYS A 25 13.58 7.31 5.64
CA LYS A 25 12.65 6.81 4.63
C LYS A 25 13.03 5.40 4.18
N ARG A 26 14.32 5.13 3.95
CA ARG A 26 14.83 3.81 3.59
C ARG A 26 14.47 2.77 4.65
N ARG A 27 14.77 3.04 5.92
CA ARG A 27 14.44 2.14 7.03
C ARG A 27 12.94 1.87 7.18
N PHE A 28 12.10 2.87 6.92
CA PHE A 28 10.66 2.69 6.90
C PHE A 28 10.22 1.67 5.84
N TRP A 29 10.71 1.82 4.60
CA TRP A 29 10.36 0.91 3.50
C TRP A 29 10.94 -0.50 3.69
N GLU A 30 12.16 -0.62 4.23
CA GLU A 30 12.77 -1.92 4.55
C GLU A 30 11.98 -2.65 5.64
N GLY A 31 11.61 -1.96 6.73
CA GLY A 31 10.79 -2.56 7.78
C GLY A 31 9.41 -2.99 7.28
N LEU A 32 8.82 -2.23 6.35
CA LEU A 32 7.54 -2.61 5.74
C LEU A 32 7.69 -3.83 4.81
N ASP A 33 8.75 -3.89 4.01
CA ASP A 33 9.08 -5.04 3.15
C ASP A 33 9.25 -6.32 3.98
N ASP A 34 9.98 -6.25 5.10
CA ASP A 34 10.18 -7.37 6.03
C ASP A 34 8.85 -7.87 6.62
N ILE A 35 7.97 -6.97 7.05
CA ILE A 35 6.64 -7.32 7.58
C ILE A 35 5.81 -8.04 6.49
N VAL A 36 5.76 -7.49 5.28
CA VAL A 36 4.96 -8.08 4.19
C VAL A 36 5.50 -9.44 3.77
N ARG A 37 6.82 -9.62 3.78
CA ARG A 37 7.46 -10.91 3.48
C ARG A 37 7.28 -11.94 4.60
N SER A 38 7.13 -11.51 5.85
CA SER A 38 6.85 -12.40 6.97
C SER A 38 5.46 -13.03 6.92
N ILE A 39 4.53 -12.41 6.19
CA ILE A 39 3.14 -12.88 6.08
C ILE A 39 3.07 -14.00 5.04
N PRO A 40 2.55 -15.19 5.39
CA PRO A 40 2.40 -16.28 4.44
C PRO A 40 1.52 -15.87 3.24
N PRO A 41 1.84 -16.32 2.01
CA PRO A 41 1.03 -16.01 0.82
C PRO A 41 -0.43 -16.50 0.90
N SER A 42 -0.71 -17.49 1.75
CA SER A 42 -2.05 -18.02 2.01
C SER A 42 -2.93 -17.10 2.86
N GLU A 43 -2.34 -16.09 3.49
CA GLU A 43 -3.05 -15.13 4.35
C GLU A 43 -3.36 -13.85 3.59
N ARG A 44 -4.47 -13.20 3.95
CA ARG A 44 -4.88 -11.93 3.33
C ARG A 44 -4.17 -10.77 4.02
N LEU A 45 -3.68 -9.79 3.26
CA LEU A 45 -2.97 -8.63 3.79
C LEU A 45 -3.62 -7.32 3.34
N PHE A 46 -3.86 -6.44 4.31
CA PHE A 46 -4.32 -5.07 4.14
C PHE A 46 -3.32 -4.13 4.79
N ILE A 47 -2.81 -3.15 4.05
CA ILE A 47 -1.90 -2.14 4.57
C ILE A 47 -2.58 -0.79 4.47
N GLY A 48 -3.01 -0.21 5.59
CA GLY A 48 -3.56 1.14 5.64
C GLY A 48 -2.51 2.12 6.14
N GLY A 49 -2.68 3.41 5.83
CA GLY A 49 -1.82 4.40 6.44
C GLY A 49 -1.84 5.77 5.79
N ASP A 50 -1.02 6.64 6.35
CA ASP A 50 -0.59 7.85 5.68
C ASP A 50 0.83 7.64 5.20
N PHE A 51 0.98 7.42 3.89
CA PHE A 51 2.29 7.22 3.28
C PHE A 51 2.98 8.54 2.91
N ASN A 52 2.36 9.71 3.19
CA ASN A 52 2.86 11.03 2.81
C ASN A 52 3.29 11.13 1.32
N GLY A 53 2.76 10.22 0.50
CA GLY A 53 3.12 10.02 -0.90
C GLY A 53 1.98 10.48 -1.80
N HIS A 54 2.30 11.35 -2.75
CA HIS A 54 1.34 11.77 -3.78
C HIS A 54 1.57 10.87 -4.99
N ILE A 55 0.61 10.00 -5.30
CA ILE A 55 0.67 9.11 -6.48
C ILE A 55 0.34 9.86 -7.79
N GLY A 56 -0.37 10.98 -7.67
CA GLY A 56 -0.80 11.85 -8.77
C GLY A 56 -1.93 11.26 -9.63
N LEU A 57 -2.54 12.11 -10.46
CA LEU A 57 -3.70 11.74 -11.30
C LEU A 57 -3.36 10.74 -12.42
N SER A 58 -2.12 10.76 -12.92
CA SER A 58 -1.70 9.90 -14.03
C SER A 58 -1.13 8.59 -13.50
N ALA A 59 -1.57 7.46 -14.07
CA ALA A 59 -1.01 6.15 -13.78
C ALA A 59 0.45 6.03 -14.24
N GLY A 60 0.84 6.69 -15.33
CA GLY A 60 2.24 6.81 -15.76
C GLY A 60 3.00 5.48 -15.84
N GLY A 61 2.35 4.40 -16.28
CA GLY A 61 2.96 3.05 -16.37
C GLY A 61 2.66 2.10 -15.20
N TYR A 62 1.87 2.54 -14.21
CA TYR A 62 1.42 1.75 -13.06
C TYR A 62 -0.07 1.40 -13.13
N THR A 63 -0.61 1.22 -14.34
CA THR A 63 -2.04 0.98 -14.58
C THR A 63 -2.61 -0.20 -13.79
N GLU A 64 -1.80 -1.22 -13.50
CA GLU A 64 -2.18 -2.38 -12.69
C GLU A 64 -2.39 -2.07 -11.19
N VAL A 65 -1.74 -1.04 -10.64
CA VAL A 65 -1.74 -0.76 -9.19
C VAL A 65 -2.29 0.61 -8.82
N HIS A 66 -2.30 1.57 -9.75
CA HIS A 66 -2.62 2.99 -9.50
C HIS A 66 -4.06 3.26 -9.02
N GLY A 67 -4.96 2.28 -9.10
CA GLY A 67 -6.33 2.38 -8.59
C GLY A 67 -7.23 3.39 -9.31
N GLY A 68 -6.67 4.24 -10.20
CA GLY A 68 -7.39 5.27 -10.95
C GLY A 68 -7.72 6.53 -10.15
N PHE A 69 -7.23 6.63 -8.91
CA PHE A 69 -7.45 7.77 -8.02
C PHE A 69 -6.11 8.33 -7.56
N GLY A 70 -5.96 9.64 -7.63
CA GLY A 70 -4.77 10.33 -7.13
C GLY A 70 -4.97 11.83 -7.25
N PHE A 71 -4.31 12.61 -6.40
CA PHE A 71 -4.42 14.06 -6.39
C PHE A 71 -3.03 14.72 -6.50
N GLY A 72 -2.95 15.81 -7.25
CA GLY A 72 -1.71 16.57 -7.46
C GLY A 72 -0.67 15.89 -8.35
N GLU A 73 0.56 16.40 -8.31
CA GLU A 73 1.72 15.85 -9.00
C GLU A 73 2.35 14.71 -8.19
N ARG A 74 2.89 13.69 -8.89
CA ARG A 74 3.53 12.55 -8.24
C ARG A 74 4.82 12.98 -7.53
N ASN A 75 4.97 12.63 -6.26
CA ASN A 75 6.21 12.87 -5.49
C ASN A 75 7.00 11.57 -5.28
N GLY A 76 8.23 11.68 -4.76
CA GLY A 76 9.10 10.52 -4.54
C GLY A 76 8.47 9.44 -3.66
N GLY A 77 7.74 9.84 -2.61
CA GLY A 77 7.01 8.90 -1.74
C GLY A 77 5.87 8.17 -2.44
N GLY A 78 5.16 8.84 -3.36
CA GLY A 78 4.12 8.22 -4.18
C GLY A 78 4.68 7.23 -5.21
N THR A 79 5.86 7.51 -5.77
CA THR A 79 6.57 6.54 -6.63
C THR A 79 6.97 5.30 -5.83
N SER A 80 7.57 5.47 -4.64
CA SER A 80 7.95 4.33 -3.77
C SER A 80 6.73 3.49 -3.37
N LEU A 81 5.58 4.13 -3.11
CA LEU A 81 4.33 3.42 -2.82
C LEU A 81 3.84 2.59 -4.02
N LEU A 82 3.91 3.14 -5.24
CA LEU A 82 3.54 2.42 -6.47
C LEU A 82 4.50 1.27 -6.78
N ASP A 83 5.80 1.46 -6.59
CA ASP A 83 6.80 0.40 -6.75
C ASP A 83 6.58 -0.72 -5.73
N PHE A 84 6.29 -0.37 -4.47
CA PHE A 84 5.95 -1.33 -3.43
C PHE A 84 4.69 -2.12 -3.76
N ALA A 85 3.63 -1.43 -4.19
CA ALA A 85 2.40 -2.08 -4.60
C ALA A 85 2.63 -3.05 -5.76
N LYS A 86 3.43 -2.64 -6.76
CA LYS A 86 3.78 -3.48 -7.89
C LYS A 86 4.62 -4.71 -7.49
N ALA A 87 5.58 -4.55 -6.59
CA ALA A 87 6.43 -5.65 -6.13
C ALA A 87 5.64 -6.77 -5.42
N PHE A 88 4.56 -6.41 -4.73
CA PHE A 88 3.75 -7.34 -3.95
C PHE A 88 2.38 -7.65 -4.57
N ASN A 89 2.14 -7.23 -5.83
CA ASN A 89 0.84 -7.31 -6.51
C ASN A 89 -0.32 -6.79 -5.63
N LEU A 90 -0.10 -5.64 -4.98
CA LEU A 90 -1.11 -4.94 -4.19
C LEU A 90 -1.85 -3.95 -5.09
N VAL A 91 -3.14 -3.77 -4.83
CA VAL A 91 -3.94 -2.71 -5.43
C VAL A 91 -4.00 -1.54 -4.47
N ILE A 92 -3.66 -0.34 -4.95
CA ILE A 92 -3.80 0.89 -4.17
C ILE A 92 -5.27 1.36 -4.25
N CYS A 93 -5.90 1.50 -3.11
CA CYS A 93 -7.24 2.07 -2.96
C CYS A 93 -7.13 3.35 -2.12
N GLU A 94 -7.35 4.51 -2.73
CA GLU A 94 -7.52 5.77 -1.99
C GLU A 94 -8.94 5.79 -1.38
N LEU A 95 -9.06 5.68 -0.05
CA LEU A 95 -10.37 5.75 0.61
C LEU A 95 -10.62 7.20 1.06
N LYS A 96 -11.52 7.89 0.35
CA LYS A 96 -11.99 9.21 0.76
C LYS A 96 -12.98 9.05 1.91
N PHE A 97 -12.54 9.32 3.14
CA PHE A 97 -13.47 9.52 4.26
C PHE A 97 -14.23 10.83 4.03
N SER A 98 -15.54 10.76 3.85
CA SER A 98 -16.41 11.94 3.76
C SER A 98 -16.68 12.52 5.15
N GLU A 99 -15.63 12.92 5.86
CA GLU A 99 -15.74 13.86 6.97
C GLU A 99 -14.47 14.74 6.98
N ALA A 100 -14.66 16.01 6.63
CA ALA A 100 -13.69 17.09 6.77
C ALA A 100 -12.23 16.80 6.32
N GLY A 101 -12.03 16.52 5.03
CA GLY A 101 -10.84 16.97 4.30
C GLY A 101 -9.51 16.25 4.55
N ARG A 102 -9.51 14.99 5.01
CA ARG A 102 -8.29 14.16 5.09
C ARG A 102 -8.38 12.96 4.14
N ALA A 103 -7.38 12.82 3.27
CA ALA A 103 -7.20 11.64 2.44
C ALA A 103 -6.28 10.64 3.17
N SER A 104 -6.68 9.37 3.26
CA SER A 104 -5.86 8.28 3.79
C SER A 104 -5.95 7.10 2.82
N GLY A 105 -4.80 6.50 2.49
CA GLY A 105 -4.68 5.45 1.48
C GLY A 105 -4.59 4.05 2.08
N TYR A 106 -5.10 3.05 1.38
CA TYR A 106 -4.97 1.64 1.71
C TYR A 106 -4.37 0.86 0.53
N LEU A 107 -3.59 -0.18 0.81
CA LEU A 107 -3.10 -1.17 -0.12
C LEU A 107 -3.76 -2.51 0.22
N GLN A 108 -4.26 -3.23 -0.77
CA GLN A 108 -4.87 -4.54 -0.60
C GLN A 108 -4.15 -5.59 -1.42
N LYS A 109 -3.75 -6.71 -0.79
CA LYS A 109 -3.30 -7.91 -1.50
C LYS A 109 -4.50 -8.81 -1.78
N PHE A 110 -4.79 -9.09 -3.06
CA PHE A 110 -5.69 -10.18 -3.40
C PHE A 110 -4.88 -11.48 -3.35
N GLY A 111 -5.18 -12.35 -2.38
CA GLY A 111 -4.68 -13.71 -2.39
C GLY A 111 -5.18 -14.40 -3.66
N VAL A 112 -4.28 -15.07 -4.37
CA VAL A 112 -4.63 -15.92 -5.51
C VAL A 112 -5.70 -16.90 -5.02
N GLU A 113 -6.88 -16.86 -5.62
CA GLU A 113 -7.83 -17.96 -5.49
C GLU A 113 -7.18 -19.14 -6.19
N ASP A 114 -6.75 -20.14 -5.43
CA ASP A 114 -6.45 -21.46 -5.97
C ASP A 114 -7.74 -21.96 -6.62
N SER A 115 -7.83 -21.81 -7.95
CA SER A 115 -8.82 -22.48 -8.77
C SER A 115 -8.46 -23.96 -8.86
N ASP A 116 -9.32 -24.79 -8.27
CA ASP A 116 -9.34 -26.26 -8.38
C ASP A 116 -9.35 -26.76 -9.85
#